data_AF-A0A6A3D3E2-F1
#
_entry.id   AF-A0A6A3D3E2-F1
#
_cell.length_a   1.000
_cell.length_b   1.000
_cell.length_c   1.000
_cell.angle_alpha   90.00
_cell.angle_beta   90.00
_cell.angle_gamma   90.00
#
_symmetry.space_group_name_H-M   'P 1'
#
loop_
_entity.id
_entity.type
_entity.pdbx_description
1 polymer ?
#
loop_
_entity_poly.entity_id
_entity_poly.type
_entity_poly.pdbx_seq_one_letter_code
_entity_poly.pdbx_strand_id
1 'polypeptide(L)'
;MLTPPLTPRSAANRSGMMSPMLRADLSAACQAYGTLAPPETADESSSAVAWKRGGKEEKGGVPVYVMMPLDSVTYGNTVNRKKAMNASLQALKSAGVEGIMIDVWWGLVEREAPGAYNWGGYAELLEMAKKHGLKVQAVMSFHQCGGNVGDSCTIPLPKWVTEEMDKDPDLAYTDQWGRRNYEYVSLGCDTLPALKGRTPVQCYADFMRAFRDNFKHLLGDTIVEIQVGMGPAGELRYPSYPEANGTWKFPGIGAFQCYDKYTLSSLKAAAEAAGKPEWGSTGPTDAGHYNNWPEDTPFSGKKVVVGIVSMVNLPFLVFSDALGTR
;
A
#
# COMPACT_ATOMS: atom_id res chain seq x y z
N MET A 1 31.93 -22.46 60.26
CA MET A 1 30.85 -23.25 59.60
C MET A 1 30.02 -22.25 58.81
N LEU A 2 29.75 -22.31 57.51
CA LEU A 2 30.00 -23.21 56.38
C LEU A 2 29.86 -22.28 55.15
N THR A 3 30.94 -22.02 54.41
CA THR A 3 31.15 -22.47 53.00
C THR A 3 29.91 -22.47 52.08
N PRO A 4 29.97 -21.80 50.92
CA PRO A 4 28.98 -21.94 49.85
C PRO A 4 29.17 -23.28 49.10
N PRO A 5 28.12 -23.93 48.56
CA PRO A 5 28.34 -25.14 47.79
C PRO A 5 28.75 -24.82 46.36
N LEU A 6 29.96 -25.30 46.09
CA LEU A 6 30.64 -25.63 44.85
C LEU A 6 29.75 -26.29 43.78
N THR A 7 30.05 -25.92 42.54
CA THR A 7 29.87 -26.72 41.32
C THR A 7 30.55 -28.09 41.40
N PRO A 8 30.04 -29.12 40.69
CA PRO A 8 30.85 -30.22 40.17
C PRO A 8 31.15 -30.04 38.67
N ARG A 9 32.40 -30.34 38.27
CA ARG A 9 32.88 -30.43 36.87
C ARG A 9 33.03 -31.90 36.42
N SER A 10 32.77 -32.10 35.12
CA SER A 10 33.26 -33.14 34.19
C SER A 10 32.67 -34.56 34.30
N ALA A 11 32.47 -35.36 33.24
CA ALA A 11 32.96 -35.29 31.86
C ALA A 11 32.04 -36.04 30.85
N ALA A 12 32.05 -35.54 29.60
CA ALA A 12 31.86 -36.22 28.31
C ALA A 12 30.76 -37.28 28.09
N ASN A 13 29.76 -36.97 27.24
CA ASN A 13 29.59 -37.69 25.98
C ASN A 13 28.75 -36.91 24.94
N ARG A 14 29.07 -37.13 23.67
CA ARG A 14 28.52 -36.49 22.47
C ARG A 14 27.07 -36.92 22.18
N SER A 15 26.29 -36.00 21.61
CA SER A 15 25.54 -36.17 20.33
C SER A 15 24.11 -35.62 20.35
N GLY A 16 23.84 -34.69 19.42
CA GLY A 16 22.64 -34.69 18.57
C GLY A 16 21.30 -34.25 19.16
N MET A 17 21.01 -32.94 19.13
CA MET A 17 19.64 -32.45 19.03
C MET A 17 19.51 -31.53 17.82
N MET A 18 19.04 -32.10 16.71
CA MET A 18 18.46 -31.39 15.58
C MET A 18 16.94 -31.31 15.82
N SER A 19 16.41 -30.10 15.98
CA SER A 19 14.98 -29.82 15.80
C SER A 19 14.79 -29.17 14.43
N PRO A 20 14.15 -29.83 13.44
CA PRO A 20 13.96 -29.27 12.12
C PRO A 20 12.51 -28.84 11.93
N MET A 21 12.16 -27.58 12.23
CA MET A 21 10.88 -27.02 11.77
C MET A 21 10.84 -25.50 11.52
N LEU A 22 11.98 -24.80 11.60
CA LEU A 22 12.06 -23.33 11.41
C LEU A 22 12.78 -22.89 10.12
N ARG A 23 12.93 -23.78 9.12
CA ARG A 23 13.69 -23.48 7.88
C ARG A 23 12.97 -23.69 6.56
N ALA A 24 11.71 -24.15 6.57
CA ALA A 24 10.99 -24.41 5.32
C ALA A 24 10.43 -23.12 4.67
N ASP A 25 10.01 -22.15 5.48
CA ASP A 25 9.31 -20.94 5.01
C ASP A 25 10.25 -19.96 4.26
N LEU A 26 11.45 -19.72 4.82
CA LEU A 26 12.48 -18.88 4.20
C LEU A 26 12.99 -19.41 2.85
N SER A 27 13.02 -20.73 2.66
CA SER A 27 13.47 -21.33 1.40
C SER A 27 12.44 -21.17 0.28
N ALA A 28 11.15 -21.15 0.62
CA ALA A 28 10.07 -20.96 -0.35
C ALA A 28 10.04 -19.52 -0.88
N ALA A 29 10.25 -18.52 0.00
CA ALA A 29 10.37 -17.12 -0.39
C ALA A 29 11.58 -16.87 -1.31
N CYS A 30 12.75 -17.45 -1.00
CA CYS A 30 13.94 -17.31 -1.84
C CYS A 30 13.80 -18.00 -3.21
N GLN A 31 13.09 -19.13 -3.30
CA GLN A 31 12.86 -19.82 -4.57
C GLN A 31 11.86 -19.10 -5.49
N ALA A 32 10.89 -18.38 -4.91
CA ALA A 32 9.95 -17.56 -5.67
C ALA A 32 10.63 -16.38 -6.39
N TYR A 33 11.68 -15.78 -5.79
CA TYR A 33 12.44 -14.70 -6.42
C TYR A 33 13.43 -15.20 -7.49
N GLY A 34 13.97 -16.42 -7.36
CA GLY A 34 14.95 -16.99 -8.28
C GLY A 34 14.40 -17.58 -9.58
N THR A 35 13.07 -17.64 -9.75
CA THR A 35 12.41 -18.34 -10.88
C THR A 35 11.66 -17.42 -11.85
N LEU A 36 11.72 -16.10 -11.68
CA LEU A 36 11.16 -15.14 -12.63
C LEU A 36 12.03 -15.07 -13.89
N ALA A 37 11.74 -15.92 -14.87
CA ALA A 37 12.26 -15.78 -16.22
C ALA A 37 11.71 -14.49 -16.87
N PRO A 38 12.47 -13.83 -17.78
CA PRO A 38 11.94 -12.74 -18.57
C PRO A 38 10.74 -13.23 -19.41
N PRO A 39 9.64 -12.46 -19.53
CA PRO A 39 8.52 -12.87 -20.36
C PRO A 39 8.95 -12.97 -21.83
N GLU A 40 8.62 -14.11 -22.45
CA GLU A 40 8.77 -14.33 -23.89
C GLU A 40 7.88 -13.35 -24.67
N THR A 41 8.46 -12.73 -25.70
CA THR A 41 7.76 -11.82 -26.62
C THR A 41 6.79 -12.63 -27.50
N ALA A 42 5.50 -12.55 -27.20
CA ALA A 42 4.45 -13.06 -28.09
C ALA A 42 4.15 -12.03 -29.19
N ASP A 43 4.18 -12.50 -30.44
CA ASP A 43 3.85 -11.77 -31.67
C ASP A 43 2.48 -11.06 -31.58
N GLU A 44 2.45 -9.74 -31.72
CA GLU A 44 1.21 -8.96 -31.85
C GLU A 44 0.72 -8.98 -33.30
N SER A 45 -0.34 -9.76 -33.60
CA SER A 45 -1.14 -9.50 -34.80
C SER A 45 -2.03 -8.28 -34.53
N SER A 46 -1.67 -7.14 -35.10
CA SER A 46 -2.42 -5.89 -34.99
C SER A 46 -3.83 -6.06 -35.57
N SER A 47 -4.85 -6.08 -34.71
CA SER A 47 -6.20 -5.68 -35.11
C SER A 47 -6.46 -4.31 -34.49
N ALA A 48 -6.30 -3.27 -35.31
CA ALA A 48 -6.55 -1.90 -34.90
C ALA A 48 -8.04 -1.73 -34.56
N VAL A 49 -8.35 -1.67 -33.27
CA VAL A 49 -9.68 -1.27 -32.80
C VAL A 49 -9.80 0.23 -33.00
N ALA A 50 -10.53 0.63 -34.05
CA ALA A 50 -10.81 2.01 -34.35
C ALA A 50 -11.73 2.61 -33.28
N TRP A 51 -11.18 3.46 -32.41
CA TRP A 51 -11.96 4.31 -31.52
C TRP A 51 -12.79 5.30 -32.34
N LYS A 52 -14.10 5.07 -32.45
CA LYS A 52 -15.03 6.08 -32.96
C LYS A 52 -15.12 7.21 -31.94
N ARG A 53 -14.47 8.34 -32.24
CA ARG A 53 -14.67 9.61 -31.52
C ARG A 53 -16.11 10.07 -31.77
N GLY A 54 -17.00 9.77 -30.84
CA GLY A 54 -18.37 10.28 -30.84
C GLY A 54 -18.32 11.79 -30.74
N GLY A 55 -18.79 12.49 -31.78
CA GLY A 55 -18.86 13.94 -31.81
C GLY A 55 -19.78 14.49 -30.72
N LYS A 56 -19.18 15.06 -29.68
CA LYS A 56 -19.74 16.15 -28.88
C LYS A 56 -18.70 17.26 -28.92
N GLU A 57 -19.16 18.50 -29.13
CA GLU A 57 -18.32 19.69 -29.04
C GLU A 57 -17.44 19.60 -27.79
N GLU A 58 -16.12 19.54 -27.99
CA GLU A 58 -15.18 19.65 -26.89
C GLU A 58 -15.32 21.06 -26.33
N LYS A 59 -16.00 21.17 -25.18
CA LYS A 59 -15.83 22.34 -24.32
C LYS A 59 -14.35 22.40 -23.97
N GLY A 60 -13.62 23.35 -24.56
CA GLY A 60 -12.18 23.51 -24.43
C GLY A 60 -11.73 23.95 -23.04
N GLY A 61 -11.91 23.10 -22.03
CA GLY A 61 -11.52 23.35 -20.65
C GLY A 61 -10.97 22.10 -19.97
N VAL A 62 -10.19 22.31 -18.91
CA VAL A 62 -9.69 21.22 -18.05
C VAL A 62 -10.78 20.86 -17.04
N PRO A 63 -11.21 19.58 -16.95
CA PRO A 63 -12.25 19.18 -16.00
C PRO A 63 -11.74 19.34 -14.57
N VAL A 64 -12.60 19.87 -13.69
CA VAL A 64 -12.30 20.07 -12.28
C VAL A 64 -13.08 19.05 -11.46
N TYR A 65 -12.37 18.35 -10.58
CA TYR A 65 -12.92 17.43 -9.60
C TYR A 65 -12.69 17.96 -8.19
N VAL A 66 -13.61 17.66 -7.28
CA VAL A 66 -13.51 18.05 -5.86
C VAL A 66 -13.36 16.81 -4.99
N MET A 67 -12.28 16.76 -4.21
CA MET A 67 -12.09 15.71 -3.21
C MET A 67 -13.16 15.83 -2.13
N MET A 68 -13.85 14.73 -1.88
CA MET A 68 -14.87 14.66 -0.83
C MET A 68 -14.20 14.58 0.55
N PRO A 69 -14.90 14.95 1.64
CA PRO A 69 -14.38 14.76 2.99
C PRO A 69 -13.96 13.30 3.24
N LEU A 70 -12.83 13.11 3.93
CA LEU A 70 -12.28 11.77 4.25
C LEU A 70 -13.30 10.88 4.99
N ASP A 71 -14.19 11.51 5.77
CA ASP A 71 -15.27 10.88 6.54
C ASP A 71 -16.61 10.79 5.79
N SER A 72 -16.61 10.82 4.44
CA SER A 72 -17.83 10.77 3.62
C SER A 72 -18.66 9.49 3.85
N VAL A 73 -18.01 8.38 4.17
CA VAL A 73 -18.65 7.13 4.61
C VAL A 73 -18.24 6.86 6.05
N THR A 74 -19.23 6.55 6.89
CA THR A 74 -19.01 6.29 8.31
C THR A 74 -18.59 4.85 8.59
N TYR A 75 -18.12 4.57 9.80
CA TYR A 75 -17.92 3.22 10.32
C TYR A 75 -19.18 2.33 10.30
N GLY A 76 -20.37 2.92 10.24
CA GLY A 76 -21.62 2.18 10.05
C GLY A 76 -21.88 1.76 8.60
N ASN A 77 -20.94 2.05 7.69
CA ASN A 77 -21.07 1.87 6.24
C ASN A 77 -22.32 2.59 5.68
N THR A 78 -22.47 3.86 6.06
CA THR A 78 -23.54 4.77 5.60
C THR A 78 -22.96 6.14 5.28
N VAL A 79 -23.62 6.92 4.42
CA VAL A 79 -23.16 8.27 4.07
C VAL A 79 -23.23 9.21 5.27
N ASN A 80 -22.11 9.83 5.61
CA ASN A 80 -22.04 10.80 6.69
C ASN A 80 -22.83 12.07 6.34
N ARG A 81 -23.61 12.57 7.29
CA ARG A 81 -24.45 13.78 7.13
C ARG A 81 -25.22 13.81 5.80
N LYS A 82 -25.84 12.68 5.41
CA LYS A 82 -26.50 12.44 4.11
C LYS A 82 -27.25 13.64 3.49
N LYS A 83 -28.09 14.35 4.27
CA LYS A 83 -28.85 15.51 3.77
C LYS A 83 -27.91 16.67 3.34
N ALA A 84 -26.92 16.98 4.17
CA ALA A 84 -25.93 18.00 3.86
C ALA A 84 -25.04 17.56 2.69
N MET A 85 -24.61 16.30 2.67
CA MET A 85 -23.86 15.72 1.56
C MET A 85 -24.61 15.89 0.23
N ASN A 86 -25.90 15.57 0.19
CA ASN A 86 -26.72 15.74 -1.00
C ASN A 86 -26.81 17.20 -1.47
N ALA A 87 -26.96 18.14 -0.53
CA ALA A 87 -26.99 19.57 -0.84
C ALA A 87 -25.63 20.05 -1.39
N SER A 88 -24.51 19.58 -0.82
CA SER A 88 -23.16 19.88 -1.29
C SER A 88 -22.93 19.37 -2.72
N LEU A 89 -23.33 18.14 -3.03
CA LEU A 89 -23.23 17.59 -4.39
C LEU A 89 -24.04 18.43 -5.40
N GLN A 90 -25.26 18.84 -5.04
CA GLN A 90 -26.07 19.71 -5.88
C GLN A 90 -25.40 21.08 -6.12
N ALA A 91 -24.80 21.66 -5.08
CA ALA A 91 -24.09 22.93 -5.17
C ALA A 91 -22.85 22.82 -6.07
N LEU A 92 -22.05 21.75 -5.92
CA LEU A 92 -20.90 21.47 -6.79
C LEU A 92 -21.31 21.38 -8.26
N LYS A 93 -22.40 20.64 -8.55
CA LYS A 93 -22.90 20.54 -9.92
C LYS A 93 -23.34 21.91 -10.47
N SER A 94 -24.03 22.69 -9.65
CA SER A 94 -24.50 24.03 -10.03
C SER A 94 -23.35 25.01 -10.29
N ALA A 95 -22.20 24.80 -9.64
CA ALA A 95 -20.97 25.57 -9.85
C ALA A 95 -20.19 25.13 -11.11
N GLY A 96 -20.63 24.10 -11.82
CA GLY A 96 -19.97 23.61 -13.05
C GLY A 96 -18.83 22.63 -12.81
N VAL A 97 -18.70 22.06 -11.61
CA VAL A 97 -17.74 20.98 -11.32
C VAL A 97 -18.09 19.74 -12.15
N GLU A 98 -17.08 19.07 -12.70
CA GLU A 98 -17.26 17.87 -13.53
C GLU A 98 -17.65 16.67 -12.67
N GLY A 99 -16.95 16.50 -11.55
CA GLY A 99 -17.16 15.36 -10.66
C GLY A 99 -16.52 15.52 -9.29
N ILE A 100 -16.52 14.41 -8.57
CA ILE A 100 -15.94 14.30 -7.23
C ILE A 100 -14.89 13.19 -7.20
N MET A 101 -13.95 13.29 -6.27
CA MET A 101 -13.01 12.22 -5.94
C MET A 101 -13.36 11.66 -4.56
N ILE A 102 -13.37 10.33 -4.43
CA ILE A 102 -13.69 9.65 -3.16
C ILE A 102 -12.66 8.58 -2.83
N ASP A 103 -12.26 8.53 -1.56
CA ASP A 103 -11.52 7.40 -1.01
C ASP A 103 -12.46 6.23 -0.70
N VAL A 104 -12.20 5.10 -1.34
CA VAL A 104 -12.87 3.82 -1.06
C VAL A 104 -12.00 3.03 -0.08
N TRP A 105 -12.22 3.27 1.21
CA TRP A 105 -11.42 2.77 2.32
C TRP A 105 -11.53 1.26 2.48
N TRP A 106 -10.41 0.56 2.33
CA TRP A 106 -10.33 -0.88 2.55
C TRP A 106 -10.82 -1.26 3.96
N GLY A 107 -10.40 -0.50 4.97
CA GLY A 107 -10.78 -0.69 6.37
C GLY A 107 -12.26 -0.46 6.71
N LEU A 108 -13.02 0.20 5.84
CA LEU A 108 -14.48 0.32 5.99
C LEU A 108 -15.24 -0.77 5.24
N VAL A 109 -14.76 -1.12 4.05
CA VAL A 109 -15.46 -2.03 3.14
C VAL A 109 -15.23 -3.48 3.53
N GLU A 110 -14.00 -3.92 3.79
CA GLU A 110 -13.67 -5.31 4.14
C GLU A 110 -13.38 -5.46 5.64
N ARG A 111 -14.09 -4.69 6.48
CA ARG A 111 -13.77 -4.49 7.90
C ARG A 111 -13.85 -5.77 8.73
N GLU A 112 -14.95 -6.52 8.58
CA GLU A 112 -15.35 -7.57 9.51
C GLU A 112 -14.56 -8.87 9.32
N ALA A 113 -14.36 -9.29 8.07
CA ALA A 113 -13.71 -10.55 7.74
C ALA A 113 -13.13 -10.53 6.31
N PRO A 114 -12.10 -11.36 6.03
CA PRO A 114 -11.61 -11.57 4.68
C PRO A 114 -12.73 -11.94 3.71
N GLY A 115 -12.84 -11.21 2.60
CA GLY A 115 -13.84 -11.42 1.54
C GLY A 115 -15.26 -10.94 1.88
N ALA A 116 -15.50 -10.37 3.07
CA ALA A 116 -16.79 -9.84 3.48
C ALA A 116 -16.89 -8.33 3.19
N TYR A 117 -17.20 -8.00 1.93
CA TYR A 117 -17.29 -6.61 1.47
C TYR A 117 -18.66 -5.99 1.77
N ASN A 118 -18.68 -4.85 2.46
CA ASN A 118 -19.85 -4.01 2.66
C ASN A 118 -19.72 -2.71 1.85
N TRP A 119 -20.54 -2.60 0.81
CA TRP A 119 -20.54 -1.47 -0.11
C TRP A 119 -21.64 -0.44 0.17
N GLY A 120 -22.47 -0.62 1.20
CA GLY A 120 -23.70 0.15 1.44
C GLY A 120 -23.52 1.67 1.37
N GLY A 121 -22.59 2.23 2.15
CA GLY A 121 -22.34 3.67 2.19
C GLY A 121 -21.76 4.22 0.89
N TYR A 122 -20.92 3.43 0.22
CA TYR A 122 -20.37 3.81 -1.10
C TYR A 122 -21.42 3.72 -2.20
N ALA A 123 -22.29 2.71 -2.17
CA ALA A 123 -23.40 2.58 -3.12
C ALA A 123 -24.37 3.76 -3.00
N GLU A 124 -24.70 4.15 -1.77
CA GLU A 124 -25.52 5.33 -1.52
C GLU A 124 -24.85 6.62 -2.02
N LEU A 125 -23.55 6.82 -1.74
CA LEU A 125 -22.81 8.00 -2.19
C LEU A 125 -22.70 8.08 -3.73
N LEU A 126 -22.40 6.95 -4.38
CA LEU A 126 -22.27 6.86 -5.84
C LEU A 126 -23.61 7.11 -6.54
N GLU A 127 -24.71 6.58 -6.02
CA GLU A 127 -26.05 6.88 -6.55
C GLU A 127 -26.45 8.34 -6.33
N MET A 128 -26.03 8.96 -5.23
CA MET A 128 -26.20 10.40 -5.04
C MET A 128 -25.41 11.21 -6.09
N ALA A 129 -24.15 10.86 -6.37
CA ALA A 129 -23.34 11.53 -7.39
C ALA A 129 -23.98 11.40 -8.79
N LYS A 130 -24.40 10.19 -9.15
CA LYS A 130 -25.13 9.90 -10.40
C LYS A 130 -26.39 10.73 -10.53
N LYS A 131 -27.21 10.80 -9.48
CA LYS A 131 -28.47 11.57 -9.46
C LYS A 131 -28.25 13.05 -9.77
N HIS A 132 -27.13 13.63 -9.30
CA HIS A 132 -26.76 15.01 -9.60
C HIS A 132 -25.95 15.17 -10.90
N GLY A 133 -25.69 14.07 -11.64
CA GLY A 133 -24.93 14.10 -12.88
C GLY A 133 -23.46 14.49 -12.67
N LEU A 134 -22.89 14.13 -11.52
CA LEU A 134 -21.45 14.28 -11.23
C LEU A 134 -20.72 12.99 -11.60
N LYS A 135 -19.54 13.14 -12.20
CA LYS A 135 -18.60 12.03 -12.40
C LYS A 135 -17.88 11.70 -11.10
N VAL A 136 -17.30 10.51 -11.02
CA VAL A 136 -16.60 10.02 -9.83
C VAL A 136 -15.25 9.43 -10.22
N GLN A 137 -14.20 9.91 -9.56
CA GLN A 137 -12.89 9.27 -9.49
C GLN A 137 -12.82 8.50 -8.16
N ALA A 138 -12.68 7.19 -8.22
CA ALA A 138 -12.68 6.33 -7.03
C ALA A 138 -11.25 5.86 -6.71
N VAL A 139 -10.79 6.14 -5.50
CA VAL A 139 -9.47 5.72 -5.01
C VAL A 139 -9.60 4.42 -4.25
N MET A 140 -8.98 3.34 -4.73
CA MET A 140 -8.88 2.07 -4.01
C MET A 140 -7.88 2.23 -2.86
N SER A 141 -8.41 2.57 -1.69
CA SER A 141 -7.62 3.10 -0.58
C SER A 141 -7.18 1.97 0.34
N PHE A 142 -6.12 1.29 -0.06
CA PHE A 142 -5.49 0.18 0.69
C PHE A 142 -4.58 0.63 1.85
N HIS A 143 -4.77 1.87 2.32
CA HIS A 143 -3.98 2.51 3.36
C HIS A 143 -4.88 3.03 4.48
N GLN A 144 -4.29 3.32 5.64
CA GLN A 144 -4.94 4.00 6.74
C GLN A 144 -5.21 5.47 6.40
N CYS A 145 -6.40 5.97 6.76
CA CYS A 145 -6.66 7.40 6.93
C CYS A 145 -6.29 7.82 8.35
N GLY A 146 -5.65 8.96 8.53
CA GLY A 146 -5.26 9.47 9.85
C GLY A 146 -3.80 9.26 10.17
N GLY A 147 -3.21 10.23 10.86
CA GLY A 147 -1.80 10.21 11.25
C GLY A 147 -0.92 11.19 10.45
N ASN A 148 -1.45 11.77 9.37
CA ASN A 148 -0.79 12.77 8.54
C ASN A 148 -1.43 14.16 8.70
N VAL A 149 -0.75 15.21 8.20
CA VAL A 149 -1.27 16.58 8.24
C VAL A 149 -2.54 16.71 7.41
N GLY A 150 -3.59 17.25 8.02
CA GLY A 150 -4.87 17.50 7.36
C GLY A 150 -5.90 16.39 7.53
N ASP A 151 -5.52 15.23 8.09
CA ASP A 151 -6.47 14.16 8.36
C ASP A 151 -7.45 14.55 9.47
N SER A 152 -8.74 14.54 9.15
CA SER A 152 -9.82 14.88 10.09
C SER A 152 -10.51 13.65 10.70
N CYS A 153 -10.15 12.44 10.25
CA CYS A 153 -10.65 11.19 10.77
C CYS A 153 -9.55 10.12 10.81
N THR A 154 -9.82 9.04 11.54
CA THR A 154 -8.94 7.88 11.62
C THR A 154 -9.70 6.67 11.10
N ILE A 155 -9.19 6.03 10.06
CA ILE A 155 -9.75 4.81 9.46
C ILE A 155 -8.57 3.86 9.26
N PRO A 156 -8.35 2.88 10.15
CA PRO A 156 -7.24 1.93 10.03
C PRO A 156 -7.45 0.97 8.86
N LEU A 157 -6.43 0.17 8.55
CA LEU A 157 -6.59 -1.04 7.74
C LEU A 157 -7.65 -1.98 8.35
N PRO A 158 -8.19 -2.96 7.59
CA PRO A 158 -9.14 -3.92 8.15
C PRO A 158 -8.61 -4.61 9.41
N LYS A 159 -9.48 -4.82 10.40
CA LYS A 159 -9.07 -5.35 11.71
C LYS A 159 -8.34 -6.70 11.58
N TRP A 160 -8.82 -7.57 10.71
CA TRP A 160 -8.22 -8.88 10.48
C TRP A 160 -6.83 -8.80 9.82
N VAL A 161 -6.49 -7.69 9.15
CA VAL A 161 -5.15 -7.41 8.62
C VAL A 161 -4.24 -6.93 9.74
N THR A 162 -4.69 -5.95 10.54
CA THR A 162 -3.90 -5.44 11.67
C THR A 162 -3.59 -6.55 12.68
N GLU A 163 -4.52 -7.49 12.90
CA GLU A 163 -4.28 -8.68 13.73
C GLU A 163 -3.20 -9.62 13.18
N GLU A 164 -2.98 -9.69 11.85
CA GLU A 164 -1.84 -10.42 11.27
C GLU A 164 -0.54 -9.61 11.40
N MET A 165 -0.59 -8.29 11.26
CA MET A 165 0.56 -7.40 11.50
C MET A 165 1.01 -7.40 12.97
N ASP A 166 0.09 -7.61 13.92
CA ASP A 166 0.42 -7.76 15.34
C ASP A 166 1.16 -9.08 15.63
N LYS A 167 0.83 -10.15 14.89
CA LYS A 167 1.53 -11.45 14.98
C LYS A 167 2.88 -11.41 14.30
N ASP A 168 2.94 -10.72 13.17
CA ASP A 168 4.16 -10.52 12.40
C ASP A 168 4.39 -9.04 12.08
N PRO A 169 5.10 -8.31 12.97
CA PRO A 169 5.38 -6.89 12.78
C PRO A 169 6.23 -6.57 11.54
N ASP A 170 6.87 -7.55 10.92
CA ASP A 170 7.61 -7.35 9.67
C ASP A 170 6.69 -7.22 8.44
N LEU A 171 5.38 -7.37 8.61
CA LEU A 171 4.39 -6.95 7.60
C LEU A 171 4.27 -5.42 7.49
N ALA A 172 4.80 -4.66 8.45
CA ALA A 172 4.84 -3.21 8.43
C ALA A 172 6.16 -2.69 7.83
N TYR A 173 6.10 -1.55 7.13
CA TYR A 173 7.31 -0.81 6.75
C TYR A 173 8.11 -0.44 8.00
N THR A 174 9.43 -0.51 7.89
CA THR A 174 10.31 -0.46 9.06
C THR A 174 11.55 0.36 8.79
N ASP A 175 11.85 1.31 9.68
CA ASP A 175 13.05 2.13 9.63
C ASP A 175 14.27 1.46 10.29
N GLN A 176 15.45 2.08 10.14
CA GLN A 176 16.70 1.52 10.69
C GLN A 176 16.74 1.42 12.22
N TRP A 177 15.84 2.11 12.92
CA TRP A 177 15.72 2.07 14.38
C TRP A 177 14.63 1.08 14.83
N GLY A 178 14.06 0.32 13.91
CA GLY A 178 13.03 -0.68 14.17
C GLY A 178 11.63 -0.09 14.40
N ARG A 179 11.40 1.20 14.10
CA ARG A 179 10.05 1.76 14.18
C ARG A 179 9.22 1.22 13.01
N ARG A 180 7.97 0.86 13.31
CA ARG A 180 7.03 0.24 12.38
C ARG A 180 5.95 1.23 11.97
N ASN A 181 5.66 1.32 10.68
CA ASN A 181 4.55 2.09 10.14
C ASN A 181 3.41 1.14 9.72
N TYR A 182 2.26 1.26 10.38
CA TYR A 182 1.08 0.40 10.19
C TYR A 182 0.05 0.99 9.22
N GLU A 183 0.37 2.09 8.52
CA GLU A 183 -0.55 2.72 7.57
C GLU A 183 -0.77 1.86 6.31
N TYR A 184 0.19 0.98 5.99
CA TYR A 184 0.19 0.15 4.79
C TYR A 184 1.00 -1.13 5.01
N VAL A 185 0.70 -2.20 4.26
CA VAL A 185 1.46 -3.47 4.31
C VAL A 185 2.74 -3.33 3.47
N SER A 186 3.91 -3.67 4.03
CA SER A 186 5.19 -3.53 3.33
C SER A 186 5.20 -4.27 1.98
N LEU A 187 5.70 -3.63 0.93
CA LEU A 187 5.84 -4.24 -0.40
C LEU A 187 6.70 -5.51 -0.39
N GLY A 188 7.57 -5.68 0.61
CA GLY A 188 8.34 -6.92 0.79
C GLY A 188 7.47 -8.15 0.97
N CYS A 189 6.18 -7.96 1.27
CA CYS A 189 5.21 -9.00 1.57
C CYS A 189 4.23 -9.28 0.43
N ASP A 190 4.28 -8.55 -0.68
CA ASP A 190 3.26 -8.56 -1.76
C ASP A 190 2.90 -9.96 -2.28
N THR A 191 3.88 -10.87 -2.30
CA THR A 191 3.77 -12.24 -2.81
C THR A 191 3.67 -13.30 -1.71
N LEU A 192 3.70 -12.89 -0.43
CA LEU A 192 3.66 -13.80 0.71
C LEU A 192 2.22 -14.01 1.17
N PRO A 193 1.76 -15.25 1.43
CA PRO A 193 0.40 -15.55 1.87
C PRO A 193 0.15 -15.20 3.35
N ALA A 194 0.56 -14.00 3.77
CA ALA A 194 0.58 -13.54 5.15
C ALA A 194 -0.78 -13.06 5.68
N LEU A 195 -1.76 -12.85 4.81
CA LEU A 195 -3.05 -12.25 5.17
C LEU A 195 -4.15 -13.32 5.17
N LYS A 196 -4.21 -14.11 6.25
CA LYS A 196 -5.14 -15.25 6.42
C LYS A 196 -5.04 -16.26 5.26
N GLY A 197 -3.83 -16.50 4.75
CA GLY A 197 -3.56 -17.41 3.64
C GLY A 197 -3.62 -16.79 2.25
N ARG A 198 -3.98 -15.50 2.12
CA ARG A 198 -3.88 -14.72 0.88
C ARG A 198 -2.65 -13.82 0.90
N THR A 199 -2.15 -13.46 -0.27
CA THR A 199 -1.13 -12.40 -0.39
C THR A 199 -1.76 -11.01 -0.37
N PRO A 200 -1.03 -9.94 0.02
CA PRO A 200 -1.52 -8.56 -0.09
C PRO A 200 -2.04 -8.23 -1.48
N VAL A 201 -1.29 -8.59 -2.53
CA VAL A 201 -1.71 -8.37 -3.93
C VAL A 201 -2.99 -9.13 -4.28
N GLN A 202 -3.20 -10.34 -3.76
CA GLN A 202 -4.46 -11.06 -3.93
C GLN A 202 -5.61 -10.33 -3.23
N CYS A 203 -5.42 -9.84 -2.01
CA CYS A 203 -6.43 -9.04 -1.31
C CYS A 203 -6.81 -7.78 -2.10
N TYR A 204 -5.84 -7.05 -2.63
CA TYR A 204 -6.08 -5.86 -3.45
C TYR A 204 -6.85 -6.22 -4.74
N ALA A 205 -6.44 -7.28 -5.42
CA ALA A 205 -7.09 -7.75 -6.64
C ALA A 205 -8.54 -8.20 -6.38
N ASP A 206 -8.79 -8.95 -5.31
CA ASP A 206 -10.13 -9.40 -4.93
C ASP A 206 -11.04 -8.23 -4.56
N PHE A 207 -10.51 -7.24 -3.83
CA PHE A 207 -11.23 -6.02 -3.50
C PHE A 207 -11.66 -5.25 -4.75
N MET A 208 -10.75 -5.04 -5.71
CA MET A 208 -11.06 -4.34 -6.96
C MET A 208 -12.04 -5.13 -7.84
N ARG A 209 -11.93 -6.47 -7.88
CA ARG A 209 -12.91 -7.32 -8.58
C ARG A 209 -14.29 -7.19 -7.93
N ALA A 210 -14.36 -7.23 -6.61
CA ALA A 210 -15.63 -7.06 -5.88
C ALA A 210 -16.21 -5.66 -6.09
N PHE A 211 -15.39 -4.61 -6.11
CA PHE A 211 -15.80 -3.25 -6.44
C PHE A 211 -16.38 -3.18 -7.86
N ARG A 212 -15.65 -3.71 -8.85
CA ARG A 212 -16.09 -3.79 -10.24
C ARG A 212 -17.41 -4.53 -10.37
N ASP A 213 -17.54 -5.71 -9.77
CA ASP A 213 -18.74 -6.53 -9.92
C ASP A 213 -19.97 -5.87 -9.28
N ASN A 214 -19.78 -5.19 -8.14
CA ASN A 214 -20.84 -4.44 -7.46
C ASN A 214 -21.25 -3.18 -8.23
N PHE A 215 -20.30 -2.46 -8.82
CA PHE A 215 -20.51 -1.15 -9.45
C PHE A 215 -20.40 -1.12 -10.98
N LYS A 216 -20.38 -2.28 -11.65
CA LYS A 216 -20.27 -2.39 -13.12
C LYS A 216 -21.29 -1.55 -13.89
N HIS A 217 -22.45 -1.32 -13.30
CA HIS A 217 -23.53 -0.50 -13.87
C HIS A 217 -23.27 1.01 -13.81
N LEU A 218 -22.21 1.43 -13.11
CA LEU A 218 -21.75 2.81 -12.99
C LEU A 218 -20.42 3.06 -13.70
N LEU A 219 -19.63 2.01 -13.97
CA LEU A 219 -18.31 2.10 -14.61
C LEU A 219 -18.43 2.61 -16.06
N GLY A 220 -17.55 3.54 -16.43
CA GLY A 220 -17.52 4.17 -17.75
C GLY A 220 -18.59 5.24 -17.96
N ASP A 221 -19.53 5.38 -17.01
CA ASP A 221 -20.48 6.48 -16.98
C ASP A 221 -20.28 7.34 -15.74
N THR A 222 -20.80 6.95 -14.57
CA THR A 222 -20.66 7.74 -13.35
C THR A 222 -19.24 7.64 -12.80
N ILE A 223 -18.70 6.42 -12.71
CA ILE A 223 -17.31 6.20 -12.29
C ILE A 223 -16.44 6.22 -13.55
N VAL A 224 -15.58 7.22 -13.65
CA VAL A 224 -14.77 7.49 -14.85
C VAL A 224 -13.28 7.19 -14.65
N GLU A 225 -12.84 7.03 -13.40
CA GLU A 225 -11.45 6.77 -13.07
C GLU A 225 -11.36 5.89 -11.82
N ILE A 226 -10.39 4.97 -11.84
CA ILE A 226 -9.96 4.20 -10.69
C ILE A 226 -8.50 4.56 -10.41
N GLN A 227 -8.26 5.17 -9.26
CA GLN A 227 -6.90 5.38 -8.75
C GLN A 227 -6.57 4.22 -7.80
N VAL A 228 -5.45 3.54 -8.02
CA VAL A 228 -5.02 2.44 -7.16
C VAL A 228 -4.07 2.99 -6.09
N GLY A 229 -4.44 2.88 -4.83
CA GLY A 229 -3.54 3.22 -3.73
C GLY A 229 -2.39 2.22 -3.65
N MET A 230 -1.14 2.69 -3.70
CA MET A 230 0.05 1.82 -3.76
C MET A 230 1.02 2.00 -2.59
N GLY A 231 0.55 2.58 -1.49
CA GLY A 231 1.38 2.89 -0.33
C GLY A 231 0.70 3.86 0.64
N PRO A 232 1.46 4.44 1.59
CA PRO A 232 0.93 5.40 2.57
C PRO A 232 0.29 6.60 1.87
N ALA A 233 -0.83 7.07 2.40
CA ALA A 233 -1.69 8.10 1.77
C ALA A 233 -2.13 7.78 0.32
N GLY A 234 -2.07 6.50 -0.09
CA GLY A 234 -2.42 6.05 -1.45
C GLY A 234 -1.31 6.26 -2.48
N GLU A 235 -0.17 6.82 -2.09
CA GLU A 235 0.91 7.20 -3.00
C GLU A 235 1.90 6.03 -3.22
N LEU A 236 2.47 5.92 -4.42
CA LEU A 236 3.53 4.96 -4.72
C LEU A 236 4.86 5.43 -4.13
N ARG A 237 5.05 5.20 -2.83
CA ARG A 237 6.28 5.55 -2.09
C ARG A 237 6.42 4.74 -0.81
N TYR A 238 7.59 4.87 -0.19
CA TYR A 238 7.80 4.48 1.20
C TYR A 238 7.23 5.53 2.18
N PRO A 239 6.88 5.15 3.43
CA PRO A 239 6.51 6.10 4.49
C PRO A 239 7.76 6.79 5.08
N SER A 240 8.53 7.49 4.25
CA SER A 240 9.85 8.03 4.62
C SER A 240 9.82 9.30 5.46
N TYR A 241 8.67 9.97 5.56
CA TYR A 241 8.47 11.21 6.31
C TYR A 241 7.24 11.13 7.24
N PRO A 242 7.18 10.18 8.19
CA PRO A 242 6.04 10.04 9.09
C PRO A 242 5.99 11.25 10.05
N GLU A 243 4.92 12.03 9.97
CA GLU A 243 4.73 13.19 10.85
C GLU A 243 4.24 12.82 12.26
N ALA A 244 3.66 11.63 12.39
CA ALA A 244 3.17 11.11 13.65
C ALA A 244 4.23 11.24 14.77
N ASN A 245 3.78 11.76 15.92
CA ASN A 245 4.61 11.97 17.12
C ASN A 245 5.84 12.87 16.91
N GLY A 246 5.86 13.69 15.86
CA GLY A 246 6.97 14.59 15.55
C GLY A 246 8.24 13.87 15.09
N THR A 247 8.09 12.63 14.60
CA THR A 247 9.21 11.79 14.10
C THR A 247 9.96 12.51 12.97
N TRP A 248 9.22 13.05 12.02
CA TRP A 248 9.74 13.89 10.95
C TRP A 248 9.09 15.28 10.97
N LYS A 249 9.84 16.29 10.53
CA LYS A 249 9.36 17.66 10.29
C LYS A 249 9.98 18.18 9.01
N PHE A 250 9.19 18.90 8.22
CA PHE A 250 9.71 19.59 7.04
C PHE A 250 10.83 20.57 7.42
N PRO A 251 11.95 20.63 6.68
CA PRO A 251 12.28 19.93 5.44
C PRO A 251 13.27 18.75 5.62
N GLY A 252 13.15 17.96 6.67
CA GLY A 252 14.08 16.86 6.94
C GLY A 252 14.20 15.85 5.79
N ILE A 253 15.38 15.21 5.66
CA ILE A 253 15.65 14.24 4.58
C ILE A 253 14.82 12.93 4.63
N GLY A 254 14.17 12.65 5.76
CA GLY A 254 13.43 11.40 5.96
C GLY A 254 14.32 10.22 6.34
N ALA A 255 13.79 9.00 6.25
CA ALA A 255 14.56 7.79 6.47
C ALA A 255 14.13 6.65 5.54
N PHE A 256 15.08 5.77 5.21
CA PHE A 256 14.80 4.50 4.52
C PHE A 256 13.88 3.61 5.37
N GLN A 257 12.89 2.98 4.71
CA GLN A 257 11.83 2.18 5.35
C GLN A 257 11.90 0.69 4.96
N CYS A 258 13.11 0.20 4.70
CA CYS A 258 13.37 -1.10 4.09
C CYS A 258 14.03 -2.11 5.06
N TYR A 259 13.79 -1.99 6.37
CA TYR A 259 14.43 -2.81 7.41
C TYR A 259 13.53 -3.93 7.95
N ASP A 260 12.35 -4.15 7.36
CA ASP A 260 11.56 -5.34 7.66
C ASP A 260 12.30 -6.60 7.14
N LYS A 261 12.09 -7.73 7.81
CA LYS A 261 12.84 -8.96 7.50
C LYS A 261 12.68 -9.44 6.06
N TYR A 262 11.55 -9.13 5.41
CA TYR A 262 11.26 -9.58 4.05
C TYR A 262 12.02 -8.75 3.02
N THR A 263 11.99 -7.43 3.18
CA THR A 263 12.77 -6.50 2.35
C THR A 263 14.27 -6.74 2.52
N LEU A 264 14.75 -6.96 3.75
CA LEU A 264 16.15 -7.31 4.00
C LEU A 264 16.55 -8.65 3.37
N SER A 265 15.66 -9.64 3.38
CA SER A 265 15.90 -10.93 2.71
C SER A 265 15.97 -10.77 1.19
N SER A 266 15.12 -9.92 0.61
CA SER A 266 15.14 -9.57 -0.82
C SER A 266 16.43 -8.83 -1.20
N LEU A 267 16.84 -7.84 -0.40
CA LEU A 267 18.13 -7.15 -0.56
C LEU A 267 19.30 -8.13 -0.53
N LYS A 268 19.30 -9.06 0.43
CA LYS A 268 20.35 -10.07 0.55
C LYS A 268 20.43 -10.96 -0.69
N ALA A 269 19.30 -11.47 -1.16
CA ALA A 269 19.24 -12.29 -2.37
C ALA A 269 19.73 -11.51 -3.60
N ALA A 270 19.33 -10.24 -3.74
CA ALA A 270 19.79 -9.39 -4.83
C ALA A 270 21.30 -9.12 -4.78
N ALA A 271 21.86 -8.91 -3.58
CA ALA A 271 23.29 -8.70 -3.36
C ALA A 271 24.11 -9.96 -3.71
N GLU A 272 23.63 -11.14 -3.32
CA GLU A 272 24.23 -12.43 -3.69
C GLU A 272 24.21 -12.64 -5.21
N ALA A 273 23.07 -12.36 -5.85
CA ALA A 273 22.93 -12.46 -7.31
C ALA A 273 23.83 -11.47 -8.06
N ALA A 274 24.09 -10.29 -7.49
CA ALA A 274 25.01 -9.30 -8.03
C ALA A 274 26.50 -9.63 -7.79
N GLY A 275 26.80 -10.77 -7.14
CA GLY A 275 28.17 -11.16 -6.79
C GLY A 275 28.81 -10.28 -5.71
N LYS A 276 28.00 -9.58 -4.91
CA LYS A 276 28.42 -8.65 -3.85
C LYS A 276 27.68 -8.95 -2.55
N PRO A 277 27.84 -10.14 -1.96
CA PRO A 277 27.07 -10.56 -0.79
C PRO A 277 27.20 -9.61 0.41
N GLU A 278 28.31 -8.87 0.51
CA GLU A 278 28.53 -7.86 1.55
C GLU A 278 27.57 -6.67 1.46
N TRP A 279 26.97 -6.40 0.29
CA TRP A 279 25.93 -5.36 0.14
C TRP A 279 24.58 -5.78 0.74
N GLY A 280 24.40 -7.08 0.95
CA GLY A 280 23.15 -7.67 1.42
C GLY A 280 23.02 -7.76 2.94
N SER A 281 24.00 -7.29 3.71
CA SER A 281 24.02 -7.50 5.16
C SER A 281 22.98 -6.68 5.92
N THR A 282 22.67 -5.46 5.44
CA THR A 282 21.68 -4.54 6.03
C THR A 282 21.41 -3.38 5.06
N GLY A 283 20.38 -2.57 5.31
CA GLY A 283 20.17 -1.29 4.64
C GLY A 283 21.21 -0.22 5.03
N PRO A 284 21.18 0.98 4.41
CA PRO A 284 22.14 2.06 4.72
C PRO A 284 22.20 2.40 6.22
N THR A 285 23.38 2.61 6.79
CA THR A 285 23.52 2.95 8.24
C THR A 285 24.14 4.32 8.48
N ASP A 286 24.58 4.97 7.40
CA ASP A 286 25.25 6.27 7.35
C ASP A 286 24.36 7.34 6.67
N ALA A 287 23.06 7.07 6.54
CA ALA A 287 22.08 7.96 5.91
C ALA A 287 21.53 9.06 6.83
N GLY A 288 21.97 9.12 8.09
CA GLY A 288 21.47 10.07 9.10
C GLY A 288 20.09 9.73 9.66
N HIS A 289 19.42 10.73 10.23
CA HIS A 289 18.09 10.64 10.83
C HIS A 289 17.07 11.52 10.09
N TYR A 290 15.77 11.30 10.34
CA TYR A 290 14.64 11.97 9.67
C TYR A 290 14.80 13.49 9.45
N ASN A 291 15.34 14.21 10.43
CA ASN A 291 15.40 15.68 10.44
C ASN A 291 16.79 16.25 10.13
N ASN A 292 17.74 15.44 9.68
CA ASN A 292 19.02 15.94 9.20
C ASN A 292 18.85 16.71 7.89
N TRP A 293 19.83 17.56 7.58
CA TRP A 293 20.02 18.07 6.23
C TRP A 293 20.86 17.08 5.41
N PRO A 294 20.76 17.10 4.07
CA PRO A 294 21.58 16.22 3.22
C PRO A 294 23.09 16.38 3.48
N GLU A 295 23.56 17.59 3.78
CA GLU A 295 24.99 17.87 3.97
C GLU A 295 25.54 17.30 5.29
N ASP A 296 24.66 16.93 6.23
CA ASP A 296 25.01 16.37 7.53
C ASP A 296 25.28 14.86 7.47
N THR A 297 25.01 14.20 6.32
CA THR A 297 25.07 12.73 6.22
C THR A 297 26.15 12.25 5.25
N PRO A 298 26.96 11.25 5.65
CA PRO A 298 27.94 10.64 4.75
C PRO A 298 27.33 10.06 3.48
N PHE A 299 26.14 9.44 3.59
CA PHE A 299 25.44 8.82 2.48
C PHE A 299 25.07 9.81 1.36
N SER A 300 24.59 11.01 1.73
CA SER A 300 24.14 12.00 0.77
C SER A 300 25.30 12.86 0.22
N GLY A 301 26.36 13.07 1.01
CA GLY A 301 27.57 13.77 0.58
C GLY A 301 27.35 15.21 0.05
N LYS A 302 28.43 15.93 -0.24
CA LYS A 302 28.36 17.34 -0.70
C LYS A 302 27.84 17.55 -2.13
N LYS A 303 27.32 16.53 -2.82
CA LYS A 303 27.00 16.58 -4.26
C LYS A 303 25.79 15.76 -4.73
N VAL A 304 24.90 15.31 -3.84
CA VAL A 304 23.64 14.68 -4.29
C VAL A 304 22.53 15.71 -4.27
N VAL A 305 22.14 16.18 -5.46
CA VAL A 305 20.89 16.91 -5.65
C VAL A 305 19.75 15.96 -5.31
N VAL A 306 18.92 16.38 -4.35
CA VAL A 306 17.79 15.64 -3.81
C VAL A 306 16.84 15.22 -4.93
N GLY A 307 16.86 13.93 -5.25
CA GLY A 307 15.79 13.21 -5.94
C GLY A 307 15.51 11.97 -5.10
N ILE A 308 14.56 12.07 -4.18
CA ILE A 308 14.18 10.97 -3.29
C ILE A 308 13.63 9.82 -4.14
N VAL A 309 14.38 8.73 -4.10
CA VAL A 309 14.07 7.32 -4.39
C VAL A 309 12.63 7.05 -4.83
N SER A 310 12.40 7.04 -6.14
CA SER A 310 11.40 6.17 -6.76
C SER A 310 12.16 5.11 -7.54
N MET A 311 12.47 4.00 -6.88
CA MET A 311 12.84 2.76 -7.56
C MET A 311 11.89 1.68 -7.09
N VAL A 312 10.79 1.53 -7.83
CA VAL A 312 9.91 0.38 -7.69
C VAL A 312 9.74 -0.22 -9.08
N ASN A 313 10.48 -1.28 -9.38
CA ASN A 313 10.15 -2.19 -10.46
C ASN A 313 9.10 -3.17 -9.91
N LEU A 314 7.82 -2.77 -9.93
CA LEU A 314 6.71 -3.70 -9.73
C LEU A 314 6.23 -4.19 -11.11
N PRO A 315 5.87 -5.47 -11.28
CA PRO A 315 5.27 -5.94 -12.52
C PRO A 315 3.86 -5.33 -12.65
N PHE A 316 3.74 -4.34 -13.54
CA PHE A 316 2.50 -3.60 -13.89
C PHE A 316 1.33 -4.49 -14.39
N LEU A 317 1.54 -5.80 -14.60
CA LEU A 317 0.55 -6.67 -15.25
C LEU A 317 -0.66 -7.03 -14.37
N VAL A 318 -0.55 -7.00 -13.03
CA VAL A 318 -1.62 -7.55 -12.16
C VAL A 318 -2.87 -6.66 -12.11
N PHE A 319 -2.72 -5.35 -12.28
CA PHE A 319 -3.83 -4.40 -12.13
C PHE A 319 -4.71 -4.27 -13.38
N SER A 320 -4.14 -4.42 -14.58
CA SER A 320 -4.88 -4.29 -15.84
C SER A 320 -5.89 -5.43 -16.06
N ASP A 321 -5.54 -6.66 -15.69
CA ASP A 321 -6.44 -7.82 -15.84
C ASP A 321 -7.56 -7.83 -14.77
N ALA A 322 -7.36 -7.19 -13.60
CA ALA A 322 -8.38 -7.14 -12.54
C ALA A 322 -9.56 -6.23 -12.91
N LEU A 323 -9.30 -5.12 -13.61
CA LEU A 323 -10.32 -4.14 -14.01
C LEU A 323 -10.98 -4.46 -15.35
N GLY A 324 -10.52 -5.49 -16.06
CA GLY A 324 -11.18 -5.99 -17.28
C GLY A 324 -11.13 -5.03 -18.47
N THR A 325 -10.17 -4.10 -18.50
CA THR A 325 -9.94 -3.22 -19.64
C THR A 325 -8.98 -3.90 -20.62
N ARG A 326 -9.54 -4.67 -21.56
CA ARG A 326 -8.94 -4.97 -22.86
C ARG A 326 -9.83 -4.39 -23.95
#